data_AF-A0A519RZ57-F1
#
_entry.id   AF-A0A519RZ57-F1
#
_cell.length_a   1.000
_cell.length_b   1.000
_cell.length_c   1.000
_cell.angle_alpha   90.00
_cell.angle_beta   90.00
_cell.angle_gamma   90.00
#
_symmetry.space_group_name_H-M   'P 1'
#
loop_
_entity.id
_entity.type
_entity.pdbx_description
1 polymer ?
#
loop_
_entity_poly.entity_id
_entity_poly.type
_entity_poly.pdbx_seq_one_letter_code
_entity_poly.pdbx_strand_id
1 'polypeptide(L)' 'LIEYNPIDDGEFQQASEESINAYIKALEATGIVVKVRRSRGKDIDAACGQLANKEA' A
#
# COMPACT_ATOMS: atom_id res chain seq x y z
N LEU A 1 7.99 -2.39 2.89
CA LEU A 1 7.18 -1.66 1.89
C LEU A 1 5.71 -1.77 2.29
N ILE A 2 5.00 -0.65 2.38
CA ILE A 2 3.57 -0.60 2.70
C ILE A 2 2.90 0.07 1.51
N GLU A 3 1.87 -0.55 0.96
CA GLU A 3 1.11 0.01 -0.14
C GLU A 3 0.23 1.16 0.37
N TYR A 4 0.15 2.23 -0.41
CA TYR A 4 -0.79 3.30 -0.11
C TYR A 4 -2.21 2.84 -0.45
N ASN A 5 -3.11 2.97 0.52
CA ASN A 5 -4.54 2.79 0.32
C ASN A 5 -5.17 4.19 0.18
N PRO A 6 -5.78 4.53 -0.96
CA PRO A 6 -6.51 5.78 -1.11
C PRO A 6 -7.61 5.89 -0.04
N ILE A 7 -7.76 7.07 0.56
CA ILE A 7 -8.77 7.36 1.60
C ILE A 7 -9.87 8.33 1.10
N ASP A 8 -9.76 8.80 -0.15
CA ASP A 8 -10.68 9.71 -0.85
C ASP A 8 -10.31 9.76 -2.35
N ASP A 9 -10.87 10.72 -3.10
CA ASP A 9 -10.50 11.08 -4.49
C ASP A 9 -9.15 11.85 -4.57
N GLY A 10 -8.23 11.58 -3.64
CA GLY A 10 -7.00 12.32 -3.45
C GLY A 10 -5.98 12.22 -4.58
N GLU A 11 -5.08 13.20 -4.57
CA GLU A 11 -3.96 13.41 -5.50
C GLU A 11 -2.98 12.22 -5.59
N PHE A 12 -2.98 11.35 -4.58
CA PHE A 12 -2.10 10.18 -4.51
C PHE A 12 -2.86 8.88 -4.75
N GLN A 13 -2.25 8.04 -5.59
CA GLN A 13 -2.79 6.73 -5.95
C GLN A 13 -1.82 5.62 -5.58
N GLN A 14 -2.33 4.41 -5.43
CA GLN A 14 -1.49 3.25 -5.22
C GLN A 14 -0.55 3.07 -6.42
N ALA A 15 0.74 2.84 -6.15
CA ALA A 15 1.70 2.53 -7.20
C ALA A 15 1.33 1.25 -7.95
N SER A 16 1.65 1.19 -9.25
CA SER A 16 1.45 -0.02 -10.04
C SER A 16 2.27 -1.19 -9.49
N GLU A 17 1.80 -2.43 -9.70
CA GLU A 17 2.53 -3.62 -9.28
C GLU A 17 3.94 -3.68 -9.90
N GLU A 18 4.09 -3.21 -11.15
CA GLU A 18 5.38 -3.12 -11.82
C GLU A 18 6.36 -2.20 -11.07
N SER A 19 5.91 -1.00 -10.68
CA SER A 19 6.73 -0.03 -9.95
C SER A 19 7.14 -0.57 -8.58
N ILE A 20 6.20 -1.22 -7.89
CA ILE A 20 6.42 -1.87 -6.61
C ILE A 20 7.48 -2.97 -6.75
N ASN A 21 7.36 -3.83 -7.76
CA ASN A 21 8.29 -4.91 -8.01
C ASN A 21 9.69 -4.42 -8.41
N ALA A 22 9.77 -3.36 -9.23
CA ALA A 22 11.03 -2.72 -9.58
C ALA A 22 11.75 -2.18 -8.33
N TYR A 23 11.00 -1.54 -7.42
CA TYR A 23 11.55 -0.99 -6.19
C TYR A 23 12.01 -2.09 -5.22
N ILE A 24 11.25 -3.18 -5.10
CA ILE A 24 11.65 -4.36 -4.31
C ILE A 24 12.98 -4.93 -4.83
N LYS A 25 13.09 -5.16 -6.14
CA LYS A 25 14.31 -5.69 -6.76
C LYS A 25 15.51 -4.77 -6.50
N ALA A 26 15.32 -3.46 -6.62
CA ALA A 26 16.39 -2.49 -6.36
C ALA A 26 16.90 -2.57 -4.91
N LEU A 27 16.00 -2.67 -3.94
CA LEU A 27 16.36 -2.80 -2.52
C LEU A 27 17.03 -4.14 -2.23
N GLU A 28 16.49 -5.25 -2.73
CA GLU A 28 17.06 -6.59 -2.54
C GLU A 28 18.46 -6.71 -3.15
N ALA A 29 18.70 -6.09 -4.32
CA ALA A 29 20.01 -6.04 -4.95
C ALA A 29 21.08 -5.35 -4.09
N THR A 30 20.67 -4.48 -3.15
CA THR A 30 21.56 -3.83 -2.18
C THR A 30 21.67 -4.59 -0.85
N GLY A 31 21.09 -5.78 -0.75
CA GLY A 31 21.09 -6.61 0.47
C GLY A 31 20.05 -6.19 1.51
N ILE A 32 19.10 -5.31 1.16
CA ILE A 32 18.02 -4.89 2.05
C ILE A 32 16.89 -5.92 1.97
N VAL A 33 16.57 -6.54 3.10
CA VAL A 33 15.42 -7.47 3.19
C VAL A 33 14.12 -6.68 3.11
N VAL A 34 13.35 -6.89 2.04
CA VAL A 34 12.06 -6.22 1.84
C VAL A 34 10.91 -7.13 2.24
N LYS A 35 9.98 -6.61 3.04
CA LYS A 35 8.67 -7.23 3.29
C LYS A 35 7.58 -6.29 2.79
N VAL A 36 6.75 -6.79 1.89
CA VAL A 36 5.58 -6.06 1.38
C VAL A 36 4.39 -6.37 2.27
N ARG A 37 3.80 -5.33 2.85
CA ARG A 37 2.53 -5.41 3.57
C ARG A 37 1.43 -4.99 2.61
N ARG A 38 0.81 -5.99 1.97
CA ARG A 38 -0.41 -5.78 1.17
C ARG A 38 -1.59 -5.64 2.11
N SER A 39 -2.45 -4.66 1.86
CA SER A 39 -3.67 -4.49 2.65
C SER A 39 -4.56 -5.72 2.46
N ARG A 40 -4.91 -6.42 3.54
CA ARG A 40 -5.95 -7.46 3.52
C ARG A 40 -7.28 -6.78 3.82
N GLY A 41 -8.30 -7.00 3.02
CA GLY A 41 -9.63 -6.40 3.21
C GLY A 41 -9.96 -5.22 2.29
N LYS A 42 -9.24 -5.04 1.17
CA LYS A 42 -9.61 -4.07 0.11
C LYS A 42 -10.86 -4.52 -0.66
N ASP A 43 -11.13 -5.80 -0.61
CA ASP A 43 -12.29 -6.53 -1.13
C ASP A 43 -13.53 -6.44 -0.22
N ILE A 44 -13.39 -5.96 1.02
CA ILE A 44 -14.47 -5.87 2.02
C ILE A 44 -14.49 -4.55 2.80
N ASP A 45 -13.84 -3.49 2.30
CA ASP A 45 -13.74 -2.17 2.95
C ASP A 45 -13.36 -2.23 4.46
N ALA A 46 -12.35 -3.04 4.77
CA ALA A 46 -11.80 -3.19 6.12
C ALA A 46 -10.31 -2.80 6.20
N ALA A 47 -9.81 -2.03 5.24
CA ALA A 47 -8.41 -1.62 5.19
C ALA A 47 -8.08 -0.58 6.27
N CYS A 48 -6.84 -0.63 6.79
CA CYS A 48 -6.34 0.34 7.76
C CYS A 48 -6.47 1.78 7.20
N GLY A 49 -7.24 2.63 7.88
CA GLY A 49 -7.57 4.01 7.48
C GLY A 49 -9.07 4.27 7.29
N GLN A 50 -9.85 3.25 6.92
CA GLN A 50 -11.30 3.41 6.66
C GLN A 50 -12.18 3.55 7.93
N LEU A 51 -11.63 3.26 9.11
CA LEU A 51 -12.35 3.41 10.39
C LEU A 51 -12.26 4.83 10.98
N ALA A 52 -11.44 5.72 10.42
CA ALA A 52 -11.27 7.07 10.96
C ALA A 52 -12.38 8.06 10.57
N ASN A 53 -13.21 7.72 9.57
CA ASN A 53 -14.24 8.61 9.02
C ASN A 53 -15.69 8.15 9.31
N LYS A 54 -15.91 7.23 10.26
CA LYS A 54 -17.27 7.08 10.82
C LYS A 54 -17.45 8.17 11.87
N GLU A 55 -18.18 9.22 11.48
CA GLU A 55 -18.65 10.28 12.37
C GLU A 55 -19.25 9.70 13.67
N ALA A 56 -18.92 10.34 14.78
CA ALA A 56 -19.58 10.16 16.07
C ALA A 56 -20.98 10.78 16.07
#